data_AF-A0A093GJ50-F1
#
_entry.id   AF-A0A093GJ50-F1
#
_cell.length_a   1.000
_cell.length_b   1.000
_cell.length_c   1.000
_cell.angle_alpha   90.00
_cell.angle_beta   90.00
_cell.angle_gamma   90.00
#
_symmetry.space_group_name_H-M   'P 1'
#
loop_
_entity.id
_entity.type
_entity.pdbx_description
1 polymer ?
#
loop_
_entity_poly.entity_id
_entity_poly.type
_entity_poly.pdbx_seq_one_letter_code
_entity_poly.pdbx_strand_id
1 'polypeptide(L)'
;EVIREGELEKRSDSLFQLWKKKLVVLTKDSLSLFPDGHKRAKGKELGFGSILKVDCVERTGKYIYFTIVTKDRKEIDFRCPDQSCWNASITMALIDFQNKR
;
A
#
# COMPACT_ATOMS: atom_id res chain seq x y z
N GLU A 1 -11.81 -11.90 -2.54
CA GLU A 1 -12.50 -10.88 -3.35
C GLU A 1 -11.61 -9.65 -3.46
N VAL A 2 -11.54 -9.04 -4.64
CA VAL A 2 -10.74 -7.83 -4.88
C VAL A 2 -11.60 -6.63 -4.54
N ILE A 3 -11.13 -5.82 -3.60
CA ILE A 3 -11.75 -4.54 -3.22
C ILE A 3 -11.34 -3.46 -4.21
N ARG A 4 -10.06 -3.47 -4.60
CA ARG A 4 -9.51 -2.45 -5.49
C ARG A 4 -8.29 -2.97 -6.24
N GLU A 5 -8.12 -2.50 -7.46
CA GLU A 5 -6.93 -2.73 -8.27
C GLU A 5 -6.50 -1.43 -8.97
N GLY A 6 -5.19 -1.20 -9.11
CA GLY A 6 -4.67 -0.08 -9.88
C GLY A 6 -3.21 0.24 -9.57
N GLU A 7 -2.76 1.43 -9.98
CA GLU A 7 -1.38 1.87 -9.79
C GLU A 7 -1.18 2.58 -8.44
N LEU A 8 -0.10 2.22 -7.74
CA LEU A 8 0.37 2.89 -6.53
C LEU A 8 1.90 2.94 -6.55
N GLU A 9 2.50 4.06 -6.15
CA GLU A 9 3.95 4.20 -6.10
C GLU A 9 4.48 3.81 -4.72
N LYS A 10 5.46 2.91 -4.67
CA LYS A 10 6.19 2.53 -3.45
C LYS A 10 7.60 3.12 -3.47
N ARG A 11 8.05 3.69 -2.35
CA ARG A 11 9.45 4.10 -2.17
C ARG A 11 10.37 2.86 -2.12
N SER A 12 11.49 2.91 -2.83
CA SER A 12 12.48 1.83 -2.80
C SER A 12 13.40 1.95 -1.60
N ASP A 13 13.77 0.82 -1.01
CA ASP A 13 14.73 0.73 0.09
C ASP A 13 16.20 0.88 -0.39
N SER A 14 16.43 1.25 -1.67
CA SER A 14 17.78 1.45 -2.24
C SER A 14 18.35 2.84 -1.97
N LEU A 15 19.66 3.02 -2.16
CA LEU A 15 20.40 4.28 -1.92
C LEU A 15 19.71 5.54 -2.51
N PHE A 16 19.11 5.41 -3.70
CA PHE A 16 18.46 6.55 -4.38
C PHE A 16 17.00 6.81 -3.95
N GLN A 17 16.42 5.98 -3.08
CA GLN A 17 15.07 6.14 -2.51
C GLN A 17 13.98 6.51 -3.54
N LEU A 18 14.02 5.90 -4.73
CA LEU A 18 13.13 6.21 -5.84
C LEU A 18 11.70 5.70 -5.60
N TRP A 19 10.73 6.45 -6.11
CA TRP A 19 9.33 6.03 -6.20
C TRP A 19 9.13 5.12 -7.41
N LYS A 20 8.65 3.91 -7.17
CA LYS A 20 8.41 2.91 -8.22
C LYS A 20 6.93 2.58 -8.31
N LYS A 21 6.36 2.76 -9.50
CA LYS A 21 5.00 2.33 -9.82
C LYS A 21 4.86 0.82 -9.63
N LYS A 22 3.75 0.41 -9.02
CA LYS A 22 3.35 -0.98 -8.82
C LYS A 22 1.91 -1.12 -9.25
N LEU A 23 1.59 -2.24 -9.91
CA LEU A 23 0.20 -2.71 -9.92
C LEU A 23 -0.09 -3.26 -8.53
N VAL A 24 -1.13 -2.75 -7.92
CA VAL A 24 -1.52 -3.09 -6.55
C VAL A 24 -2.93 -3.66 -6.57
N VAL A 25 -3.09 -4.78 -5.87
CA VAL A 25 -4.37 -5.44 -5.64
C VAL A 25 -4.64 -5.42 -4.15
N LEU A 26 -5.75 -4.79 -3.76
CA LEU A 26 -6.27 -4.75 -2.41
C LEU A 26 -7.38 -5.77 -2.27
N THR A 27 -7.27 -6.64 -1.29
CA THR A 27 -8.31 -7.57 -0.88
C THR A 27 -8.72 -7.29 0.56
N LYS A 28 -9.69 -8.04 1.07
CA LYS A 28 -10.08 -7.97 2.48
C LYS A 28 -8.99 -8.43 3.45
N ASP A 29 -7.98 -9.17 2.95
CA ASP A 29 -6.99 -9.85 3.79
C ASP A 29 -5.55 -9.34 3.54
N SER A 30 -5.29 -8.67 2.41
CA SER A 30 -3.93 -8.29 2.02
C SER A 30 -3.83 -7.19 0.97
N LEU A 31 -2.63 -6.63 0.87
CA LEU A 31 -2.17 -5.74 -0.19
C LEU A 31 -1.08 -6.45 -1.01
N SER A 32 -1.37 -6.80 -2.26
CA SER A 32 -0.39 -7.42 -3.17
C SER A 32 0.23 -6.39 -4.11
N LEU A 33 1.56 -6.40 -4.24
CA LEU A 33 2.33 -5.48 -5.08
C LEU A 33 3.06 -6.24 -6.18
N PHE A 34 2.74 -5.94 -7.43
CA PHE A 34 3.36 -6.54 -8.60
C PHE A 34 4.34 -5.55 -9.26
N PRO A 35 5.56 -5.99 -9.60
CA PRO A 35 6.49 -5.16 -10.34
C PRO A 35 5.96 -4.87 -11.75
N ASP A 36 6.34 -3.70 -12.27
CA ASP A 36 6.20 -3.31 -13.69
C ASP A 36 4.78 -3.41 -14.26
N GLY A 37 3.74 -3.32 -13.41
CA GLY A 37 2.35 -3.35 -13.86
C GLY A 37 1.83 -4.73 -14.28
N HIS A 38 2.61 -5.80 -14.10
CA HIS A 38 2.30 -7.13 -14.65
C HIS A 38 2.04 -8.17 -13.55
N LYS A 39 0.81 -8.71 -13.50
CA LYS A 39 0.44 -9.80 -12.57
C LYS A 39 1.20 -11.12 -12.79
N ARG A 40 1.87 -11.29 -13.94
CA ARG A 40 2.61 -12.51 -14.29
C ARG A 40 3.94 -12.64 -13.52
N ALA A 41 4.45 -11.54 -12.96
CA ALA A 41 5.62 -11.56 -12.10
C ALA A 41 5.22 -11.96 -10.67
N LYS A 42 6.14 -12.60 -9.93
CA LYS A 42 5.94 -12.94 -8.51
C LYS A 42 5.71 -11.65 -7.71
N GLY A 43 4.46 -11.39 -7.34
CA GLY A 43 4.08 -10.26 -6.50
C GLY A 43 4.58 -10.43 -5.06
N LYS A 44 4.80 -9.30 -4.38
CA LYS A 44 5.01 -9.30 -2.93
C LYS A 44 3.67 -9.06 -2.25
N GLU A 45 3.28 -9.95 -1.35
CA GLU A 45 2.07 -9.80 -0.56
C GLU A 45 2.38 -9.23 0.82
N LEU A 46 1.57 -8.27 1.26
CA LEU A 46 1.55 -7.75 2.61
C LEU A 46 0.18 -8.09 3.22
N GLY A 47 0.13 -9.19 3.98
CA GLY A 47 -1.07 -9.61 4.68
C GLY A 47 -1.44 -8.66 5.81
N PHE A 48 -2.73 -8.37 5.99
CA PHE A 48 -3.20 -7.45 7.04
C PHE A 48 -2.90 -7.97 8.44
N GLY A 49 -2.75 -9.29 8.61
CA GLY A 49 -2.27 -9.89 9.85
C GLY A 49 -0.88 -9.40 10.30
N SER A 50 -0.03 -8.93 9.37
CA SER A 50 1.29 -8.37 9.67
C SER A 50 1.35 -6.84 9.67
N ILE A 51 0.27 -6.16 9.27
CA ILE A 51 0.18 -4.69 9.32
C ILE A 51 -0.21 -4.26 10.73
N LEU A 52 0.50 -3.26 11.25
CA LEU A 52 0.16 -2.59 12.51
C LEU A 52 -0.79 -1.42 12.26
N LYS A 53 -0.42 -0.52 11.34
CA LYS A 53 -1.20 0.68 11.00
C LYS A 53 -0.83 1.24 9.62
N VAL A 54 -1.73 2.05 9.09
CA VAL A 54 -1.44 3.04 8.04
C VAL A 54 -1.22 4.38 8.75
N ASP A 55 -0.12 5.06 8.48
CA ASP A 55 0.32 6.27 9.18
C ASP A 55 0.74 7.39 8.21
N CYS A 56 0.98 8.58 8.78
CA CYS A 56 1.52 9.78 8.14
C CYS A 56 0.86 10.11 6.79
N VAL A 57 -0.42 10.47 6.82
CA VAL A 57 -1.11 10.95 5.63
C VAL A 57 -0.79 12.44 5.45
N GLU A 58 0.21 12.75 4.64
CA GLU A 58 0.54 14.11 4.26
C GLU A 58 0.21 14.36 2.79
N ARG A 59 -0.30 15.56 2.50
CA ARG A 59 -0.58 16.00 1.14
C ARG A 59 0.45 17.03 0.74
N THR A 60 1.24 16.70 -0.28
CA THR A 60 2.28 17.59 -0.82
C THR A 60 2.13 17.68 -2.34
N GLY A 61 1.77 18.87 -2.82
CA GLY A 61 1.49 19.11 -4.23
C GLY A 61 0.35 18.23 -4.75
N LYS A 62 0.63 17.43 -5.79
CA LYS A 62 -0.33 16.53 -6.42
C LYS A 62 -0.43 15.14 -5.79
N TYR A 63 0.35 14.86 -4.76
CA TYR A 63 0.47 13.53 -4.17
C TYR A 63 0.02 13.52 -2.71
N ILE A 64 -0.60 12.41 -2.32
CA ILE A 64 -0.73 11.96 -0.94
C ILE A 64 0.39 10.98 -0.68
N TYR A 65 1.12 11.18 0.43
CA TYR A 65 2.12 10.28 0.95
C TYR A 65 1.56 9.59 2.18
N PHE A 66 1.90 8.32 2.36
CA PHE A 66 1.50 7.53 3.52
C PHE A 66 2.47 6.38 3.76
N THR A 67 2.55 5.94 5.00
CA THR A 67 3.45 4.86 5.43
C THR A 67 2.63 3.70 5.97
N ILE A 68 2.89 2.48 5.48
CA ILE A 68 2.39 1.28 6.14
C ILE A 68 3.44 0.80 7.13
N VAL A 69 3.06 0.73 8.39
CA VAL A 69 3.90 0.21 9.47
C VAL A 69 3.48 -1.23 9.75
N THR A 70 4.44 -2.14 9.72
CA THR A 70 4.22 -3.55 10.04
C THR A 70 4.48 -3.85 11.51
N LYS A 71 4.01 -5.01 11.99
CA LYS A 71 4.19 -5.43 13.40
C LYS A 71 5.65 -5.66 13.79
N ASP A 72 6.51 -6.00 12.83
CA ASP A 72 7.97 -6.06 12.97
C ASP A 72 8.63 -4.67 12.84
N ARG A 73 7.84 -3.58 12.92
CA ARG A 73 8.29 -2.18 12.89
C ARG A 73 8.97 -1.78 11.58
N LYS A 74 8.73 -2.50 10.49
CA LYS A 74 9.16 -2.06 9.16
C LYS A 74 8.19 -1.00 8.65
N GLU A 75 8.76 0.09 8.16
CA GLU A 75 8.03 1.16 7.49
C GLU A 75 8.14 0.99 5.98
N ILE A 76 7.01 1.15 5.29
CA ILE A 76 6.93 1.05 3.84
C ILE A 76 6.17 2.27 3.33
N ASP A 77 6.90 3.16 2.65
CA ASP A 77 6.30 4.41 2.17
C ASP A 77 5.71 4.25 0.79
N PHE A 78 4.57 4.90 0.64
CA PHE A 78 3.79 4.97 -0.56
C PHE A 78 3.45 6.42 -0.88
N ARG A 79 3.23 6.66 -2.17
CA ARG A 79 2.56 7.89 -2.61
C ARG A 79 1.59 7.58 -3.74
N CYS A 80 0.58 8.42 -3.87
CA CYS A 80 -0.41 8.30 -4.93
C CYS A 80 -0.97 9.67 -5.30
N PRO A 81 -1.51 9.86 -6.53
CA PRO A 81 -2.24 11.08 -6.85
C PRO A 81 -3.37 11.33 -5.85
N ASP A 82 -3.60 12.60 -5.48
CA ASP A 82 -4.58 13.00 -4.46
C ASP A 82 -5.98 12.38 -4.68
N GLN A 83 -6.46 12.44 -5.91
CA GLN A 83 -7.76 11.88 -6.33
C GLN A 83 -7.87 10.35 -6.26
N SER A 84 -6.76 9.63 -6.06
CA SER A 84 -6.80 8.17 -6.04
C SER A 84 -7.25 7.62 -4.68
N CYS A 85 -7.09 8.31 -3.56
CA CYS A 85 -7.58 7.84 -2.24
C CYS A 85 -7.08 6.43 -1.83
N TRP A 86 -5.90 5.99 -2.28
CA TRP A 86 -5.36 4.65 -1.94
C TRP A 86 -5.19 4.45 -0.44
N ASN A 87 -4.68 5.47 0.27
CA ASN A 87 -4.54 5.47 1.72
C ASN A 87 -5.89 5.17 2.41
N ALA A 88 -6.97 5.83 2.00
CA ALA A 88 -8.30 5.63 2.58
C ALA A 88 -8.83 4.21 2.32
N SER A 89 -8.69 3.69 1.10
CA SER A 89 -9.10 2.32 0.76
C SER A 89 -8.37 1.28 1.61
N ILE A 90 -7.05 1.43 1.79
CA ILE A 90 -6.23 0.51 2.57
C ILE A 90 -6.60 0.60 4.06
N THR A 91 -6.76 1.81 4.60
CA THR A 91 -7.16 2.03 6.00
C THR A 91 -8.51 1.39 6.30
N MET A 92 -9.53 1.59 5.45
CA MET A 92 -10.86 1.00 5.66
C MET A 92 -10.81 -0.53 5.63
N ALA A 93 -10.11 -1.11 4.64
CA ALA A 93 -9.98 -2.56 4.55
C ALA A 93 -9.23 -3.14 5.76
N LEU A 94 -8.22 -2.44 6.28
CA LEU A 94 -7.48 -2.86 7.48
C LEU A 94 -8.37 -2.82 8.73
N ILE A 95 -9.14 -1.75 8.92
CA ILE A 95 -10.10 -1.62 10.04
C ILE A 95 -11.13 -2.75 9.98
N ASP A 96 -11.70 -3.03 8.80
CA ASP A 96 -12.68 -4.10 8.62
C ASP A 96 -12.09 -5.48 8.94
N PHE A 97 -10.83 -5.73 8.57
CA PHE A 97 -10.13 -6.97 8.90
C PHE A 97 -9.88 -7.10 10.41
N GLN A 98 -9.51 -6.00 11.07
CA GLN A 98 -9.25 -5.98 12.51
C GLN A 98 -10.54 -6.17 13.32
N ASN A 99 -11.66 -5.60 12.90
CA ASN A 99 -12.95 -5.72 13.58
C ASN A 99 -13.62 -7.10 13.45
N LYS A 100 -13.17 -7.93 12.50
CA LYS A 100 -13.68 -9.30 12.29
C LYS A 100 -12.92 -10.37 13.07
N ARG A 101 -11.88 -9.99 13.82
CA ARG A 101 -11.08 -10.87 14.68
C ARG A 101 -11.22 -10.48 16.13
#